data_AF-A0A7V1N7X7-F1
#
_entry.id   AF-A0A7V1N7X7-F1
#
_cell.length_a   1.000
_cell.length_b   1.000
_cell.length_c   1.000
_cell.angle_alpha   90.00
_cell.angle_beta   90.00
_cell.angle_gamma   90.00
#
_symmetry.space_group_name_H-M   'P 1'
#
loop_
_entity.id
_entity.type
_entity.pdbx_description
1 polymer ?
#
loop_
_entity_poly.entity_id
_entity_poly.type
_entity_poly.pdbx_seq_one_letter_code
_entity_poly.pdbx_strand_id
1 'polypeptide(L)'
;MAVETKVGVYCAADEEIRGALDLEALEKVALGEVKAALWRTHEKISSAEGVELIRADIESEGLNRVVVLDRSHRAHPNLFDFGPDVMVEQVPLRELVVWTHEPGDEDTQMLAEDTLRMFVAKVRNIEPPRPKEPEVERRVLVVGGGVAGMRSALDAAGAGLEVM
;
A
#
# COMPACT_ATOMS: atom_id res chain seq x y z
N MET A 1 27.66 -2.14 6.54
CA MET A 1 27.02 -2.42 7.85
C MET A 1 25.56 -2.67 7.56
N ALA A 2 24.99 -3.80 7.98
CA ALA A 2 23.56 -4.05 7.76
C ALA A 2 22.77 -3.02 8.58
N VAL A 3 21.94 -2.21 7.91
CA VAL A 3 21.04 -1.28 8.60
C VAL A 3 20.00 -2.14 9.33
N GLU A 4 19.84 -1.94 10.64
CA GLU A 4 18.86 -2.65 11.44
C GLU A 4 17.45 -2.42 10.89
N THR A 5 16.69 -3.49 10.68
CA THR A 5 15.33 -3.39 10.12
C THR A 5 14.34 -2.97 11.20
N LYS A 6 13.80 -1.76 11.10
CA LYS A 6 12.82 -1.19 12.04
C LYS A 6 11.48 -0.98 11.31
N VAL A 7 10.49 -1.79 11.68
CA VAL A 7 9.16 -1.84 11.05
C VAL A 7 8.16 -1.03 11.86
N GLY A 8 7.48 -0.08 11.22
CA GLY A 8 6.28 0.56 11.76
C GLY A 8 5.00 -0.01 11.12
N VAL A 9 3.99 -0.28 11.94
CA VAL A 9 2.68 -0.76 11.46
C VAL A 9 1.62 0.31 11.71
N TYR A 10 0.85 0.62 10.67
CA TYR A 10 -0.20 1.63 10.69
C TYR A 10 -1.51 1.00 10.24
N CYS A 11 -2.59 1.25 10.96
CA CYS A 11 -3.89 0.70 10.62
C CYS A 11 -4.91 1.83 10.41
N ALA A 12 -5.61 1.78 9.27
CA ALA A 12 -6.82 2.57 9.08
C ALA A 12 -7.86 2.11 10.10
N ALA A 13 -8.44 3.08 10.81
CA ALA A 13 -9.39 2.82 11.87
C ALA A 13 -10.69 3.59 11.61
N ASP A 14 -11.18 3.45 10.37
CA ASP A 14 -12.50 3.91 9.97
C ASP A 14 -13.59 2.95 10.47
N GLU A 15 -14.85 3.31 10.21
CA GLU A 15 -16.02 2.57 10.66
C GLU A 15 -16.07 1.13 10.11
N GLU A 16 -15.60 0.91 8.88
CA GLU A 16 -15.63 -0.42 8.27
C GLU A 16 -14.65 -1.37 8.96
N ILE A 17 -13.40 -0.95 9.13
CA ILE A 17 -12.37 -1.80 9.75
C ILE A 17 -12.68 -2.01 11.23
N ARG A 18 -13.07 -0.95 11.96
CA ARG A 18 -13.46 -1.09 13.38
C ARG A 18 -14.73 -1.90 13.58
N GLY A 19 -15.64 -1.89 12.60
CA GLY A 19 -16.88 -2.66 12.65
C GLY A 19 -16.68 -4.15 12.42
N ALA A 20 -15.60 -4.54 11.75
CA ALA A 20 -15.33 -5.93 11.39
C ALA A 20 -14.21 -6.61 12.19
N LEU A 21 -13.26 -5.83 12.72
CA LEU A 21 -12.01 -6.35 13.32
C LEU A 21 -11.72 -5.73 14.69
N ASP A 22 -11.10 -6.52 15.56
CA ASP A 22 -10.54 -6.05 16.83
C ASP A 22 -9.13 -5.48 16.59
N LEU A 23 -9.03 -4.16 16.67
CA LEU A 23 -7.77 -3.44 16.50
C LEU A 23 -6.80 -3.63 17.68
N GLU A 24 -7.29 -3.90 18.89
CA GLU A 24 -6.43 -4.19 20.05
C GLU A 24 -5.79 -5.57 19.92
N ALA A 25 -6.53 -6.55 19.36
CA ALA A 25 -5.97 -7.85 19.01
C ALA A 25 -4.89 -7.73 17.93
N LEU A 26 -5.14 -6.95 16.87
CA LEU A 26 -4.14 -6.68 15.83
C LEU A 26 -2.90 -5.95 16.39
N GLU A 27 -3.09 -5.01 17.32
CA GLU A 27 -1.97 -4.36 18.02
C GLU A 27 -1.11 -5.36 18.80
N LYS A 28 -1.74 -6.30 19.51
CA LYS A 28 -1.02 -7.36 20.24
C LYS A 28 -0.20 -8.24 19.28
N VAL A 29 -0.76 -8.56 18.11
CA VAL A 29 -0.02 -9.30 17.08
C VAL A 29 1.15 -8.47 16.55
N ALA A 30 0.90 -7.19 16.22
CA ALA A 30 1.90 -6.25 15.71
C ALA A 30 3.09 -6.10 16.66
N LEU A 31 2.84 -5.81 17.93
CA LEU A 31 3.89 -5.51 18.92
C LEU A 31 4.44 -6.76 19.59
N GLY A 32 3.61 -7.77 19.84
CA GLY A 32 3.97 -8.96 20.60
C GLY A 32 4.59 -10.06 19.73
N GLU A 33 3.90 -10.46 18.66
CA GLU A 33 4.31 -11.60 17.85
C GLU A 33 5.32 -11.22 16.78
N VAL A 34 4.95 -10.26 15.93
CA VAL A 34 5.83 -9.84 14.84
C VAL A 34 6.85 -8.82 15.31
N LYS A 35 6.73 -8.25 16.51
CA LYS A 35 7.70 -7.30 17.10
C LYS A 35 7.95 -6.09 16.20
N ALA A 36 6.90 -5.46 15.70
CA ALA A 36 6.97 -4.14 15.10
C ALA A 36 7.47 -3.14 16.14
N ALA A 37 8.19 -2.10 15.70
CA ALA A 37 8.69 -1.06 16.58
C ALA A 37 7.58 -0.15 17.11
N LEU A 38 6.52 0.02 16.32
CA LEU A 38 5.34 0.78 16.72
C LEU A 38 4.08 0.25 16.03
N TRP A 39 2.96 0.59 16.65
CA TRP A 39 1.61 0.46 16.12
C TRP A 39 0.93 1.81 16.23
N ARG A 40 0.34 2.31 15.15
CA ARG A 40 -0.54 3.49 15.18
C ARG A 40 -1.81 3.25 14.41
N THR A 41 -2.86 3.93 14.86
CA THR A 41 -4.13 3.99 14.15
C THR A 41 -4.42 5.41 13.70
N HIS A 42 -5.09 5.55 12.56
CA HIS A 42 -5.61 6.82 12.09
C HIS A 42 -6.95 6.56 11.39
N GLU A 43 -7.96 7.39 11.64
CA GLU A 43 -9.30 7.21 11.05
C GLU A 43 -9.23 7.16 9.52
N LYS A 44 -8.39 7.99 8.93
CA LYS A 44 -8.15 8.02 7.48
C LYS A 44 -6.66 8.02 7.18
N ILE A 45 -5.99 6.89 7.30
CA ILE A 45 -4.52 6.81 7.14
C ILE A 45 -4.05 7.26 5.75
N SER A 46 -4.92 7.16 4.74
CA SER A 46 -4.67 7.61 3.37
C SER A 46 -4.96 9.11 3.14
N SER A 47 -5.25 9.90 4.19
CA SER A 47 -5.30 11.37 4.09
C SER A 47 -3.90 12.00 4.14
N ALA A 48 -3.81 13.29 3.84
CA ALA A 48 -2.54 14.02 3.96
C ALA A 48 -1.99 13.97 5.39
N GLU A 49 -2.87 14.09 6.39
CA GLU A 49 -2.50 14.00 7.80
C GLU A 49 -2.00 12.60 8.17
N GLY A 50 -2.61 11.54 7.65
CA GLY A 50 -2.17 10.17 7.87
C GLY A 50 -0.82 9.86 7.23
N VAL A 51 -0.56 10.38 6.03
CA VAL A 51 0.75 10.25 5.37
C VAL A 51 1.83 11.02 6.13
N GLU A 52 1.53 12.23 6.60
CA GLU A 52 2.48 13.04 7.38
C GLU A 52 2.75 12.45 8.77
N LEU A 53 1.77 11.79 9.39
CA LEU A 53 1.99 11.00 10.61
C LEU A 53 3.06 9.94 10.40
N ILE A 54 2.95 9.16 9.30
CA ILE A 54 3.92 8.11 8.98
C ILE A 54 5.29 8.74 8.68
N ARG A 55 5.34 9.84 7.92
CA ARG A 55 6.59 10.56 7.61
C ARG A 55 7.31 11.03 8.88
N ALA A 56 6.58 11.63 9.82
CA ALA A 56 7.13 12.11 11.08
C ALA A 56 7.67 10.97 11.95
N ASP A 57 6.97 9.83 11.99
CA ASP A 57 7.45 8.64 12.70
C ASP A 57 8.66 8.00 12.01
N ILE A 58 8.73 7.98 10.67
CA ILE A 58 9.92 7.53 9.93
C ILE A 58 11.15 8.32 10.37
N GLU A 59 11.05 9.65 10.43
CA GLU A 59 12.16 10.53 10.81
C GLU A 59 12.51 10.43 12.29
N SER A 60 11.52 10.39 13.18
CA SER A 60 11.74 10.42 14.64
C SER A 60 12.15 9.07 15.21
N GLU A 61 11.58 7.97 14.68
CA GLU A 61 11.87 6.62 15.14
C GLU A 61 12.93 5.92 14.28
N GLY A 62 13.30 6.48 13.12
CA GLY A 62 14.24 5.83 12.20
C GLY A 62 13.66 4.56 11.58
N LEU A 63 12.37 4.57 11.26
CA LEU A 63 11.74 3.46 10.55
C LEU A 63 12.30 3.35 9.13
N ASN A 64 12.58 2.14 8.69
CA ASN A 64 12.99 1.87 7.31
C ASN A 64 12.09 0.83 6.62
N ARG A 65 11.05 0.38 7.31
CA ARG A 65 9.99 -0.51 6.81
C ARG A 65 8.65 -0.03 7.36
N VAL A 66 7.64 0.03 6.50
CA VAL A 66 6.30 0.48 6.86
C VAL A 66 5.28 -0.53 6.34
N VAL A 67 4.33 -0.91 7.18
CA VAL A 67 3.16 -1.70 6.81
C VAL A 67 1.93 -0.84 7.05
N VAL A 68 1.11 -0.65 6.03
CA VAL A 68 -0.16 0.09 6.12
C VAL A 68 -1.31 -0.86 5.89
N LEU A 69 -2.10 -1.13 6.93
CA LEU A 69 -3.34 -1.89 6.87
C LEU A 69 -4.49 -0.94 6.49
N ASP A 70 -4.87 -0.90 5.21
CA ASP A 70 -5.99 -0.10 4.71
C ASP A 70 -6.57 -0.74 3.43
N ARG A 71 -6.32 -0.11 2.29
CA ARG A 71 -6.74 -0.51 0.96
C ARG A 71 -5.57 -1.07 0.17
N SER A 72 -5.89 -1.75 -0.93
CA SER A 72 -4.89 -2.25 -1.86
C SER A 72 -4.03 -1.14 -2.46
N HIS A 73 -2.74 -1.43 -2.67
CA HIS A 73 -1.82 -0.59 -3.46
C HIS A 73 -2.37 -0.21 -4.85
N ARG A 74 -3.34 -0.99 -5.37
CA ARG A 74 -4.00 -0.70 -6.65
C ARG A 74 -4.86 0.58 -6.63
N ALA A 75 -5.35 0.99 -5.47
CA ALA A 75 -6.18 2.19 -5.34
C ALA A 75 -5.33 3.46 -5.47
N HIS A 76 -4.21 3.54 -4.73
CA HIS A 76 -3.29 4.67 -4.75
C HIS A 76 -1.83 4.19 -4.67
N PRO A 77 -1.22 3.82 -5.81
CA PRO A 77 0.08 3.15 -5.82
C PRO A 77 1.22 4.01 -5.27
N ASN A 78 1.13 5.33 -5.41
CA ASN A 78 2.19 6.27 -5.05
C ASN A 78 1.89 7.08 -3.78
N LEU A 79 0.82 6.75 -3.04
CA LEU A 79 0.41 7.55 -1.88
C LEU A 79 1.41 7.46 -0.73
N PHE A 80 1.89 6.25 -0.45
CA PHE A 80 2.86 5.98 0.62
C PHE A 80 4.25 5.77 0.02
N ASP A 81 4.74 6.77 -0.71
CA ASP A 81 6.12 6.84 -1.17
C ASP A 81 6.92 7.80 -0.26
N PHE A 82 7.81 7.23 0.55
CA PHE A 82 8.67 7.96 1.48
C PHE A 82 10.14 7.97 1.02
N GLY A 83 10.41 7.56 -0.21
CA GLY A 83 11.75 7.48 -0.77
C GLY A 83 12.35 6.06 -0.76
N PRO A 84 13.51 5.90 -1.42
CA PRO A 84 14.07 4.59 -1.77
C PRO A 84 14.58 3.78 -0.56
N ASP A 85 14.80 4.42 0.58
CA ASP A 85 15.33 3.78 1.79
C ASP A 85 14.23 3.21 2.71
N VAL A 86 12.96 3.53 2.43
CA VAL A 86 11.80 3.07 3.20
C VAL A 86 10.96 2.13 2.35
N MET A 87 10.95 0.85 2.69
CA MET A 87 10.08 -0.09 2.00
C MET A 87 8.69 -0.05 2.61
N VAL A 88 7.68 0.10 1.76
CA VAL A 88 6.28 0.18 2.19
C VAL A 88 5.49 -0.98 1.61
N GLU A 89 4.72 -1.65 2.46
CA GLU A 89 3.70 -2.61 2.06
C GLU A 89 2.31 -2.09 2.41
N GLN A 90 1.51 -1.80 1.39
CA GLN A 90 0.08 -1.52 1.54
C GLN A 90 -0.68 -2.83 1.55
N VAL A 91 -1.24 -3.16 2.70
CA VAL A 91 -1.98 -4.39 2.94
C VAL A 91 -3.46 -4.14 2.63
N PRO A 92 -4.04 -4.91 1.69
CA PRO A 92 -5.44 -4.78 1.28
C PRO A 92 -6.38 -5.41 2.32
N LEU A 93 -6.31 -4.93 3.57
CA LEU A 93 -7.10 -5.47 4.68
C LEU A 93 -8.60 -5.31 4.40
N ARG A 94 -8.99 -4.20 3.78
CA ARG A 94 -10.38 -3.94 3.42
C ARG A 94 -10.87 -4.91 2.35
N GLU A 95 -10.19 -4.97 1.21
CA GLU A 95 -10.66 -5.73 0.05
C GLU A 95 -10.49 -7.25 0.21
N LEU A 96 -9.47 -7.71 0.96
CA LEU A 96 -9.18 -9.15 1.10
C LEU A 96 -9.60 -9.74 2.43
N VAL A 97 -10.08 -8.94 3.39
CA VAL A 97 -10.57 -9.44 4.69
C VAL A 97 -11.96 -8.88 4.96
N VAL A 98 -12.06 -7.58 5.26
CA VAL A 98 -13.31 -6.95 5.75
C VAL A 98 -14.48 -7.10 4.78
N TRP A 99 -14.26 -6.98 3.48
CA TRP A 99 -15.34 -7.07 2.48
C TRP A 99 -15.66 -8.49 2.02
N THR A 100 -14.84 -9.47 2.39
CA THR A 100 -14.94 -10.85 1.86
C THR A 100 -15.35 -11.86 2.91
N HIS A 101 -15.30 -11.50 4.20
CA HIS A 101 -15.63 -12.37 5.32
C HIS A 101 -16.65 -11.71 6.26
N GLU A 102 -17.27 -12.51 7.12
CA GLU A 102 -18.31 -12.04 8.02
C GLU A 102 -17.73 -11.11 9.11
N PRO A 103 -18.25 -9.88 9.28
CA PRO A 103 -17.74 -8.94 10.29
C PRO A 103 -17.85 -9.49 11.71
N GLY A 104 -16.79 -9.37 12.51
CA GLY A 104 -16.77 -9.84 13.91
C GLY A 104 -16.70 -11.35 14.09
N ASP A 105 -16.54 -12.12 13.01
CA ASP A 105 -16.28 -13.56 13.06
C ASP A 105 -14.83 -13.87 13.44
N GLU A 106 -14.61 -14.97 14.15
CA GLU A 106 -13.29 -15.41 14.61
C GLU A 106 -12.34 -15.67 13.43
N ASP A 107 -12.84 -16.28 12.35
CA ASP A 107 -12.04 -16.57 11.15
C ASP A 107 -11.63 -15.28 10.43
N THR A 108 -12.49 -14.25 10.43
CA THR A 108 -12.19 -12.93 9.87
C THR A 108 -11.06 -12.25 10.63
N GLN A 109 -11.09 -12.32 11.96
CA GLN A 109 -10.03 -11.79 12.82
C GLN A 109 -8.72 -12.55 12.62
N MET A 110 -8.77 -13.89 12.64
CA MET A 110 -7.60 -14.73 12.38
C MET A 110 -6.96 -14.43 11.03
N LEU A 111 -7.77 -14.24 9.98
CA LEU A 111 -7.29 -13.88 8.65
C LEU A 111 -6.61 -12.51 8.63
N ALA A 112 -7.15 -11.51 9.33
CA ALA A 112 -6.53 -10.19 9.46
C ALA A 112 -5.16 -10.27 10.13
N GLU A 113 -5.06 -11.02 11.21
CA GLU A 113 -3.82 -11.20 11.96
C GLU A 113 -2.76 -11.95 11.13
N ASP A 114 -3.15 -13.03 10.45
CA ASP A 114 -2.24 -13.77 9.57
C ASP A 114 -1.79 -12.93 8.37
N THR A 115 -2.69 -12.12 7.82
CA THR A 115 -2.33 -11.16 6.78
C THR A 115 -1.29 -10.17 7.29
N LEU A 116 -1.46 -9.60 8.49
CA LEU A 116 -0.46 -8.74 9.11
C LEU A 116 0.88 -9.47 9.29
N ARG A 117 0.88 -10.70 9.81
CA ARG A 117 2.09 -11.53 9.97
C ARG A 117 2.81 -11.73 8.63
N MET A 118 2.08 -12.08 7.59
CA MET A 118 2.62 -12.31 6.24
C MET A 118 3.25 -11.04 5.65
N PHE A 119 2.57 -9.90 5.71
CA PHE A 119 3.07 -8.66 5.12
C PHE A 119 4.22 -8.05 5.91
N VAL A 120 4.24 -8.19 7.25
CA VAL A 120 5.42 -7.83 8.06
C VAL A 120 6.61 -8.73 7.73
N ALA A 121 6.39 -10.03 7.55
CA ALA A 121 7.45 -10.94 7.09
C ALA A 121 7.96 -10.57 5.69
N LYS A 122 7.07 -10.19 4.78
CA LYS A 122 7.44 -9.71 3.43
C LYS A 122 8.29 -8.45 3.51
N VAL A 123 7.79 -7.38 4.15
CA VAL A 123 8.46 -6.07 4.18
C VAL A 123 9.86 -6.14 4.80
N ARG A 124 10.07 -7.05 5.77
CA ARG A 124 11.38 -7.29 6.39
C ARG A 124 12.41 -7.85 5.44
N ASN A 125 11.99 -8.66 4.47
CA ASN A 125 12.87 -9.42 3.60
C ASN A 125 12.95 -8.86 2.18
N ILE A 126 12.17 -7.83 1.85
CA ILE A 126 12.31 -7.15 0.55
C ILE A 126 13.47 -6.17 0.56
N GLU A 127 14.12 -6.10 -0.60
CA GLU A 127 15.14 -5.11 -0.94
C GLU A 127 14.54 -4.09 -1.92
N PRO A 128 15.04 -2.84 -1.92
CA PRO A 128 14.61 -1.82 -2.87
C PRO A 128 14.74 -2.32 -4.31
N PRO A 129 13.65 -2.34 -5.10
CA PRO A 129 13.74 -2.73 -6.50
C PRO A 129 14.54 -1.69 -7.28
N ARG A 130 15.40 -2.15 -8.20
CA ARG A 130 16.05 -1.24 -9.14
C ARG A 130 15.12 -1.02 -10.34
N PRO A 131 14.63 0.20 -10.58
CA PRO A 131 13.81 0.45 -11.76
C PRO A 131 14.63 0.17 -13.01
N LYS A 132 14.04 -0.57 -13.94
CA LYS A 132 14.58 -0.71 -15.29
C LYS A 132 14.00 0.43 -16.12
N GLU A 133 14.85 1.18 -16.80
CA GLU A 133 14.46 2.18 -17.78
C GLU A 133 14.48 1.53 -19.17
N PRO A 134 13.35 1.00 -19.67
CA PRO A 134 13.31 0.49 -21.04
C PRO A 134 13.34 1.64 -22.04
N GLU A 135 13.84 1.34 -23.24
CA GLU A 135 13.64 2.23 -24.39
C GLU A 135 12.15 2.26 -24.75
N VAL A 136 11.60 3.47 -24.88
CA VAL A 136 10.18 3.68 -25.17
C VAL A 136 10.01 3.95 -26.66
N GLU A 137 9.30 3.08 -27.36
CA GLU A 137 8.90 3.27 -28.76
C GLU A 137 7.91 4.45 -28.85
N ARG A 138 8.17 5.40 -29.76
CA ARG A 138 7.37 6.63 -29.91
C ARG A 138 6.28 6.48 -30.98
N ARG A 139 5.67 5.29 -31.04
CA ARG A 139 4.53 4.94 -31.89
C ARG A 139 3.35 4.50 -31.03
N VAL A 140 2.16 4.99 -31.35
CA VAL A 140 0.91 4.69 -30.64
C VAL A 140 0.05 3.78 -31.50
N LEU A 141 -0.45 2.69 -30.91
CA LEU A 141 -1.44 1.82 -31.55
C LEU A 141 -2.84 2.17 -31.03
N VAL A 142 -3.77 2.49 -31.94
CA VAL A 142 -5.17 2.75 -31.63
C VAL A 142 -6.03 1.58 -32.15
N VAL A 143 -6.55 0.78 -31.23
CA VAL A 143 -7.41 -0.36 -31.58
C VAL A 143 -8.88 0.07 -31.59
N GLY A 144 -9.42 0.25 -32.80
CA GLY A 144 -10.84 0.49 -33.06
C GLY A 144 -11.12 1.84 -33.74
N GLY A 145 -11.74 1.82 -34.93
CA GLY A 145 -12.01 3.01 -35.76
C GLY A 145 -13.29 3.78 -35.43
N GLY A 146 -13.81 3.68 -34.20
CA GLY A 146 -14.99 4.44 -33.75
C GLY A 146 -14.64 5.89 -33.40
N VAL A 147 -15.64 6.67 -32.96
CA VAL A 147 -15.43 8.09 -32.59
C VAL A 147 -14.33 8.29 -31.54
N ALA A 148 -14.25 7.40 -30.55
CA ALA A 148 -13.22 7.45 -29.50
C ALA A 148 -11.82 7.15 -30.05
N GLY A 149 -11.69 6.15 -30.94
CA GLY A 149 -10.41 5.78 -31.52
C GLY A 149 -9.91 6.82 -32.51
N MET A 150 -10.77 7.29 -33.42
CA MET A 150 -10.42 8.38 -34.34
C MET A 150 -9.98 9.64 -33.59
N ARG A 151 -10.68 9.99 -32.49
CA ARG A 151 -10.29 11.14 -31.67
C ARG A 151 -8.92 10.93 -31.01
N SER A 152 -8.70 9.76 -30.42
CA SER A 152 -7.42 9.40 -29.80
C SER A 152 -6.28 9.44 -30.82
N ALA A 153 -6.49 8.93 -32.03
CA ALA A 153 -5.52 8.93 -33.11
C ALA A 153 -5.17 10.35 -33.57
N LEU A 154 -6.18 11.21 -33.76
CA LEU A 154 -5.96 12.61 -34.15
C LEU A 154 -5.24 13.41 -33.05
N ASP A 155 -5.62 13.24 -31.78
CA ASP A 155 -4.97 13.93 -30.66
C ASP A 155 -3.51 13.46 -30.48
N ALA A 156 -3.22 12.16 -30.62
CA ALA A 156 -1.87 11.61 -30.56
C ALA A 156 -0.99 12.07 -31.75
N ALA A 157 -1.53 12.05 -32.96
CA ALA A 157 -0.85 12.57 -34.15
C ALA A 157 -0.60 14.09 -34.03
N GLY A 158 -1.57 14.84 -33.49
CA GLY A 158 -1.44 16.27 -33.20
C GLY A 158 -0.36 16.60 -32.17
N ALA A 159 -0.05 15.66 -31.27
CA ALA A 159 1.07 15.75 -30.33
C ALA A 159 2.43 15.33 -30.95
N GLY A 160 2.46 14.98 -32.24
CA GLY A 160 3.67 14.61 -32.97
C GLY A 160 4.11 13.16 -32.80
N LEU A 161 3.22 12.26 -32.34
CA LEU A 161 3.47 10.82 -32.27
C LEU A 161 3.03 10.16 -33.57
N GLU A 162 3.77 9.15 -34.03
CA GLU A 162 3.30 8.30 -35.12
C GLU A 162 2.20 7.35 -34.61
N VAL A 163 1.11 7.20 -35.37
CA VAL A 163 -0.09 6.45 -34.96
C VAL A 163 -0.42 5.36 -35.98
N MET A 164 -0.72 4.16 -35.49
CA MET A 164 -1.19 3.01 -36.27
C MET A 164 -2.52 2.47 -35.73
#